data_AF-A0A357FUC7-F1
#
_entry.id   AF-A0A357FUC7-F1
#
_cell.length_a   1.000
_cell.length_b   1.000
_cell.length_c   1.000
_cell.angle_alpha   90.00
_cell.angle_beta   90.00
_cell.angle_gamma   90.00
#
_symmetry.space_group_name_H-M   'P 1'
#
loop_
_entity.id
_entity.type
_entity.pdbx_description
1 polymer ?
#
loop_
_entity_poly.entity_id
_entity_poly.type
_entity_poly.pdbx_seq_one_letter_code
_entity_poly.pdbx_strand_id
1 'polypeptide(L)'
;MKQLRSCHVTSQKGFSLIEVVLAIGIFLVTVLALVGLLGPTLQSVDEVEKTDEISSVVNTINAFLQNSQEIAPTGKSRFNTIYEVVSSGGFAAILVFRAYDDNDVISLKIGFIDETKATVSREDVTDGSIMKAAGTIYRAVLTASSVIPQEYLNETKPDRNGDGVYTLKKPIADYLEGSFAMEVRIFTEEPSLSFQTANNLKANVEPIFTYNTAIVR
;
A
#
# COMPACT_ATOMS: atom_id res chain seq x y z
N MET A 1 -65.24 51.74 49.92
CA MET A 1 -64.48 50.51 50.21
C MET A 1 -63.46 50.30 49.10
N LYS A 2 -62.15 50.36 49.40
CA LYS A 2 -61.07 50.14 48.42
C LYS A 2 -60.74 48.66 48.35
N GLN A 3 -60.91 48.03 47.19
CA GLN A 3 -60.38 46.69 46.90
C GLN A 3 -58.86 46.76 46.77
N LEU A 4 -58.15 45.97 47.59
CA LEU A 4 -56.71 45.78 47.46
C LEU A 4 -56.44 44.71 46.40
N ARG A 5 -55.63 45.05 45.38
CA ARG A 5 -55.13 44.09 44.38
C ARG A 5 -54.08 43.20 45.04
N SER A 6 -54.30 41.89 45.00
CA SER A 6 -53.29 40.89 45.37
C SER A 6 -52.26 40.80 44.25
N CYS A 7 -51.00 41.13 44.56
CA CYS A 7 -49.87 40.94 43.65
C CYS A 7 -49.32 39.53 43.87
N HIS A 8 -49.53 38.63 42.91
CA HIS A 8 -48.99 37.28 42.97
C HIS A 8 -47.52 37.32 42.52
N VAL A 9 -46.59 37.25 43.47
CA VAL A 9 -45.17 37.07 43.17
C VAL A 9 -44.98 35.61 42.80
N THR A 10 -44.77 35.32 41.51
CA THR A 10 -44.31 34.00 41.07
C THR A 10 -42.93 33.75 41.67
N SER A 11 -42.84 32.76 42.58
CA SER A 11 -41.56 32.27 43.10
C SER A 11 -40.71 31.75 41.94
N GLN A 12 -39.68 32.49 41.56
CA GLN A 12 -38.65 31.98 40.67
C GLN A 12 -37.89 30.90 41.43
N LYS A 13 -38.16 29.63 41.11
CA LYS A 13 -37.39 28.50 41.64
C LYS A 13 -35.96 28.63 41.12
N GLY A 14 -35.03 29.00 42.00
CA GLY A 14 -33.60 28.92 41.72
C GLY A 14 -33.15 27.46 41.61
N PHE A 15 -32.08 27.21 40.87
CA PHE A 15 -31.49 25.89 40.75
C PHE A 15 -30.86 25.44 42.08
N SER A 16 -31.07 24.18 42.46
CA SER A 16 -30.41 23.59 43.61
C SER A 16 -28.95 23.27 43.29
N LEU A 17 -28.03 23.43 44.25
CA LEU A 17 -26.61 23.11 44.08
C LEU A 17 -26.40 21.65 43.64
N ILE A 18 -27.20 20.71 44.17
CA ILE A 18 -27.14 19.29 43.79
C ILE A 18 -27.53 19.06 42.32
N GLU A 19 -28.48 19.83 41.80
CA GLU A 19 -28.95 19.72 40.42
C GLU A 19 -27.87 20.19 39.45
N VAL A 20 -27.19 21.30 39.77
CA VAL A 20 -26.08 21.82 38.96
C VAL A 20 -24.89 20.84 38.98
N VAL A 21 -24.53 20.30 40.14
CA VAL A 21 -23.43 19.32 40.25
C VAL A 21 -23.77 18.03 39.52
N LEU A 22 -25.01 17.55 39.62
CA LEU A 22 -25.46 16.37 38.89
C LEU A 22 -25.46 16.61 37.37
N ALA A 23 -25.91 17.78 36.92
CA ALA A 23 -25.89 18.15 35.50
C ALA A 23 -24.46 18.23 34.95
N ILE A 24 -23.54 18.87 35.67
CA ILE A 24 -22.12 18.92 35.29
C ILE A 24 -21.51 17.52 35.30
N GLY A 25 -21.84 16.68 36.29
CA GLY A 25 -21.36 15.31 36.38
C GLY A 25 -21.79 14.46 35.18
N ILE A 26 -23.08 14.49 34.82
CA ILE A 26 -23.60 13.75 33.65
C ILE A 26 -22.98 14.31 32.36
N PHE A 27 -22.87 15.63 32.23
CA PHE A 27 -22.26 16.27 31.07
C PHE A 27 -20.80 15.83 30.89
N LEU A 28 -19.99 15.84 31.94
CA LEU A 28 -18.58 15.42 31.85
C LEU A 28 -18.44 13.94 31.54
N VAL A 29 -19.24 13.07 32.17
CA VAL A 29 -19.20 11.63 31.91
C VAL A 29 -19.59 11.31 30.47
N THR A 30 -20.61 11.98 29.93
CA THR A 30 -21.04 11.77 28.54
C THR A 30 -20.00 12.26 27.54
N VAL A 31 -19.35 13.42 27.77
CA VAL A 31 -18.26 13.90 26.91
C VAL A 31 -17.06 12.95 26.94
N LEU A 32 -16.65 12.49 28.13
CA LEU A 32 -15.54 11.54 28.26
C LEU A 32 -15.85 10.20 27.59
N ALA A 33 -17.08 9.69 27.71
CA ALA A 33 -17.50 8.47 27.05
C ALA A 33 -17.48 8.60 25.52
N LEU A 34 -17.98 9.72 24.98
CA LEU A 34 -17.97 9.97 23.54
C LEU A 34 -16.53 10.09 22.99
N VAL A 35 -15.66 10.85 23.65
CA VAL A 35 -14.26 10.98 23.25
C VAL A 35 -13.53 9.62 23.37
N GLY A 36 -13.83 8.84 24.41
CA GLY A 36 -13.27 7.51 24.61
C GLY A 36 -13.65 6.51 23.52
N LEU A 37 -14.82 6.66 22.89
CA LEU A 37 -15.24 5.83 21.75
C LEU A 37 -14.68 6.30 20.41
N LEU A 38 -14.31 7.59 20.27
CA LEU A 38 -13.75 8.12 19.03
C LEU A 38 -12.37 7.54 18.70
N GLY A 39 -11.52 7.31 19.70
CA GLY A 39 -10.18 6.74 19.48
C GLY A 39 -10.21 5.38 18.77
N PRO A 40 -10.88 4.36 19.32
CA PRO A 40 -11.04 3.06 18.67
C PRO A 40 -11.74 3.16 17.30
N THR A 41 -12.74 4.04 17.17
CA THR A 41 -13.46 4.21 15.90
C THR A 41 -12.53 4.75 14.80
N LEU A 42 -11.71 5.76 15.10
CA LEU A 42 -10.75 6.33 14.15
C LEU A 42 -9.66 5.32 13.77
N GLN A 43 -9.17 4.54 14.74
CA GLN A 43 -8.21 3.48 14.47
C GLN A 43 -8.80 2.39 13.57
N SER A 44 -10.03 1.94 13.84
CA SER A 44 -10.70 0.94 13.01
C SER A 44 -10.94 1.44 11.58
N VAL A 45 -11.21 2.73 11.38
CA VAL A 45 -11.34 3.30 10.03
C VAL A 45 -9.99 3.31 9.30
N ASP A 46 -8.91 3.73 9.96
CA ASP A 46 -7.55 3.75 9.38
C ASP A 46 -7.05 2.34 9.03
N GLU A 47 -7.32 1.35 9.89
CA GLU A 47 -6.99 -0.05 9.62
C GLU A 47 -7.75 -0.62 8.41
N VAL A 48 -9.02 -0.24 8.25
CA VAL A 48 -9.85 -0.65 7.10
C VAL A 48 -9.35 0.03 5.82
N GLU A 49 -9.08 1.33 5.85
CA GLU A 49 -8.56 2.07 4.70
C GLU A 49 -7.25 1.48 4.18
N LYS A 50 -6.30 1.21 5.09
CA LYS A 50 -5.03 0.56 4.75
C LYS A 50 -5.25 -0.83 4.16
N THR A 51 -6.18 -1.61 4.71
CA THR A 51 -6.47 -2.96 4.20
C THR A 51 -7.05 -2.93 2.80
N ASP A 52 -7.98 -2.01 2.54
CA ASP A 52 -8.61 -1.83 1.23
C ASP A 52 -7.61 -1.33 0.19
N GLU A 53 -6.75 -0.38 0.56
CA GLU A 53 -5.72 0.15 -0.32
C GLU A 53 -4.70 -0.92 -0.71
N ILE A 54 -4.16 -1.66 0.26
CA ILE A 54 -3.23 -2.77 -0.01
C ILE A 54 -3.87 -3.86 -0.87
N SER A 55 -5.14 -4.19 -0.61
CA SER A 55 -5.87 -5.16 -1.43
C SER A 55 -6.01 -4.68 -2.88
N SER A 56 -6.27 -3.38 -3.08
CA SER A 56 -6.34 -2.76 -4.40
C SER A 56 -4.99 -2.80 -5.13
N VAL A 57 -3.89 -2.51 -4.42
CA VAL A 57 -2.52 -2.60 -4.96
C VAL A 57 -2.17 -4.04 -5.35
N VAL A 58 -2.45 -5.03 -4.49
CA VAL A 58 -2.23 -6.45 -4.77
C VAL A 58 -3.00 -6.90 -6.01
N ASN A 59 -4.27 -6.53 -6.11
CA ASN A 59 -5.09 -6.85 -7.28
C ASN A 59 -4.56 -6.19 -8.56
N THR A 60 -4.12 -4.94 -8.47
CA THR A 60 -3.51 -4.22 -9.59
C THR A 60 -2.23 -4.90 -10.07
N ILE A 61 -1.34 -5.28 -9.15
CA ILE A 61 -0.10 -5.99 -9.48
C ILE A 61 -0.40 -7.34 -10.13
N ASN A 62 -1.31 -8.13 -9.55
CA ASN A 62 -1.68 -9.42 -10.11
C ASN A 62 -2.32 -9.27 -11.49
N ALA A 63 -3.22 -8.31 -11.69
CA ALA A 63 -3.81 -8.03 -13.00
C ALA A 63 -2.75 -7.61 -14.02
N PHE A 64 -1.79 -6.76 -13.64
CA PHE A 64 -0.69 -6.35 -14.49
C PHE A 64 0.19 -7.55 -14.89
N LEU A 65 0.65 -8.34 -13.91
CA LEU A 65 1.46 -9.54 -14.15
C LEU A 65 0.75 -10.60 -14.99
N GLN A 66 -0.59 -10.70 -14.92
CA GLN A 66 -1.36 -11.74 -15.60
C GLN A 66 -2.02 -11.28 -16.91
N ASN A 67 -2.19 -9.98 -17.15
CA ASN A 67 -2.97 -9.49 -18.30
C ASN A 67 -2.29 -8.38 -19.10
N SER A 68 -1.21 -7.76 -18.60
CA SER A 68 -0.55 -6.68 -19.33
C SER A 68 0.11 -7.20 -20.61
N GLN A 69 -0.30 -6.60 -21.75
CA GLN A 69 0.29 -6.85 -23.07
C GLN A 69 1.61 -6.08 -23.25
N GLU A 70 1.84 -5.05 -22.44
CA GLU A 70 3.03 -4.20 -22.53
C GLU A 70 4.27 -4.89 -21.98
N ILE A 71 4.11 -5.85 -21.05
CA ILE A 71 5.23 -6.61 -20.48
C ILE A 71 5.96 -7.38 -21.58
N ALA A 72 5.20 -8.03 -22.47
CA ALA A 72 5.73 -8.81 -23.57
C ALA A 72 5.05 -8.40 -24.90
N PRO A 73 5.57 -7.35 -25.57
CA PRO A 73 5.07 -6.95 -26.87
C PRO A 73 5.23 -8.09 -27.90
N THR A 74 4.40 -8.04 -28.94
CA THR A 74 4.14 -9.09 -29.94
C THR A 74 5.28 -10.09 -30.16
N GLY A 75 4.99 -11.37 -29.91
CA GLY A 75 5.89 -12.50 -30.20
C GLY A 75 6.77 -12.96 -29.04
N LYS A 76 6.75 -12.29 -27.88
CA LYS A 76 7.43 -12.73 -26.66
C LYS A 76 6.46 -13.35 -25.66
N SER A 77 6.92 -14.34 -24.90
CA SER A 77 6.16 -14.88 -23.76
C SER A 77 6.38 -14.00 -22.54
N ARG A 78 5.29 -13.56 -21.91
CA ARG A 78 5.31 -12.83 -20.64
C ARG A 78 6.00 -13.61 -19.53
N PHE A 79 5.80 -14.93 -19.51
CA PHE A 79 6.51 -15.83 -18.61
C PHE A 79 8.01 -15.67 -18.74
N ASN A 80 8.53 -15.78 -19.98
CA ASN A 80 9.96 -15.64 -20.25
C ASN A 80 10.46 -14.25 -19.86
N THR A 81 9.72 -13.19 -20.20
CA THR A 81 10.14 -11.81 -19.89
C THR A 81 10.25 -11.57 -18.38
N ILE A 82 9.25 -11.97 -17.60
CA ILE A 82 9.28 -11.77 -16.14
C ILE A 82 10.38 -12.65 -15.52
N TYR A 83 10.52 -13.90 -15.98
CA TYR A 83 11.58 -14.79 -15.51
C TYR A 83 12.97 -14.21 -15.77
N GLU A 84 13.22 -13.71 -16.99
CA GLU A 84 14.51 -13.14 -17.39
C GLU A 84 14.86 -11.91 -16.54
N VAL A 85 13.89 -11.03 -16.28
CA VAL A 85 14.10 -9.86 -15.41
C VAL A 85 14.45 -10.29 -13.99
N VAL A 86 13.65 -11.16 -13.37
CA VAL A 86 13.90 -11.62 -12.00
C VAL A 86 15.22 -12.40 -11.90
N SER A 87 15.53 -13.24 -12.89
CA SER A 87 16.76 -14.02 -12.92
C SER A 87 18.01 -13.15 -13.11
N SER A 88 17.94 -12.10 -13.94
CA SER A 88 19.09 -11.25 -14.24
C SER A 88 19.48 -10.36 -13.06
N GLY A 89 18.50 -9.80 -12.34
CA GLY A 89 18.76 -8.93 -11.19
C GLY A 89 18.81 -9.65 -9.83
N GLY A 90 18.34 -10.90 -9.79
CA GLY A 90 17.93 -11.58 -8.56
C GLY A 90 16.60 -11.07 -7.97
N PHE A 91 15.98 -10.10 -8.64
CA PHE A 91 14.69 -9.48 -8.31
C PHE A 91 14.19 -8.68 -9.52
N ALA A 92 12.92 -8.30 -9.49
CA ALA A 92 12.35 -7.24 -10.32
C ALA A 92 11.59 -6.25 -9.42
N ALA A 93 11.45 -5.00 -9.82
CA ALA A 93 10.64 -4.03 -9.09
C ALA A 93 9.49 -3.49 -9.96
N ILE A 94 8.31 -3.37 -9.38
CA ILE A 94 7.14 -2.72 -10.00
C ILE A 94 6.76 -1.52 -9.14
N LEU A 95 6.48 -0.39 -9.78
CA LEU A 95 5.88 0.77 -9.12
C LEU A 95 4.39 0.80 -9.42
N VAL A 96 3.59 1.14 -8.41
CA VAL A 96 2.14 1.39 -8.52
C VAL A 96 1.83 2.69 -7.82
N PHE A 97 1.33 3.68 -8.55
CA PHE A 97 0.98 4.98 -7.98
C PHE A 97 -0.01 5.71 -8.88
N ARG A 98 -0.63 6.75 -8.34
CA ARG A 98 -1.43 7.68 -9.13
C ARG A 98 -0.57 8.83 -9.58
N ALA A 99 -0.77 9.34 -10.79
CA ALA A 99 -0.03 10.49 -11.30
C ALA A 99 -0.94 11.45 -12.04
N TYR A 100 -0.63 12.74 -11.93
CA TYR A 100 -1.21 13.80 -12.75
C TYR A 100 -0.63 13.73 -14.17
N ASP A 101 -1.51 13.85 -15.17
CA ASP A 101 -1.10 14.12 -16.55
C ASP A 101 -0.98 15.63 -16.81
N ASP A 102 -0.65 16.01 -18.05
CA ASP A 102 -0.49 17.41 -18.44
C ASP A 102 -1.80 18.24 -18.37
N ASN A 103 -2.94 17.58 -18.16
CA ASN A 103 -4.27 18.20 -18.00
C ASN A 103 -4.77 18.14 -16.55
N ASP A 104 -3.89 17.85 -15.58
CA ASP A 104 -4.21 17.63 -14.16
C ASP A 104 -5.20 16.48 -13.91
N VAL A 105 -5.31 15.53 -14.84
CA VAL A 105 -6.13 14.32 -14.67
C VAL A 105 -5.31 13.25 -13.97
N ILE A 106 -5.87 12.71 -12.87
CA ILE A 106 -5.23 11.65 -12.10
C ILE A 106 -5.49 10.29 -12.76
N SER A 107 -4.43 9.57 -13.08
CA SER A 107 -4.49 8.20 -13.60
C SER A 107 -3.59 7.24 -12.81
N LEU A 108 -3.96 5.96 -12.79
CA LEU A 108 -3.14 4.91 -12.19
C LEU A 108 -2.00 4.55 -13.14
N LYS A 109 -0.76 4.66 -12.65
CA LYS A 109 0.44 4.17 -13.33
C LYS A 109 0.94 2.90 -12.66
N ILE A 110 1.31 1.93 -13.49
CA ILE A 110 1.95 0.69 -13.08
C ILE A 110 2.97 0.25 -14.11
N GLY A 111 4.14 -0.19 -13.65
CA GLY A 111 5.17 -0.72 -14.54
C GLY A 111 6.43 -1.15 -13.82
N PHE A 112 7.27 -1.86 -14.54
CA PHE A 112 8.62 -2.25 -14.13
C PHE A 112 9.55 -1.03 -14.10
N ILE A 113 10.60 -1.07 -13.30
CA ILE A 113 11.61 -0.03 -13.19
C ILE A 113 12.71 -0.28 -14.22
N ASP A 114 12.51 0.23 -15.44
CA ASP A 114 13.48 0.14 -16.53
C ASP A 114 13.87 -1.30 -16.93
N GLU A 115 13.20 -2.34 -16.43
CA GLU A 115 13.53 -3.73 -16.74
C GLU A 115 12.70 -4.33 -17.90
N THR A 116 11.56 -3.73 -18.26
CA THR A 116 10.70 -4.21 -19.35
C THR A 116 10.21 -3.08 -20.28
N LYS A 117 9.37 -3.43 -21.26
CA LYS A 117 8.70 -2.46 -22.13
C LYS A 117 7.52 -1.76 -21.44
N ALA A 118 6.91 -2.39 -20.45
CA ALA A 118 5.95 -1.77 -19.54
C ALA A 118 6.72 -1.06 -18.41
N THR A 119 7.43 0.02 -18.75
CA THR A 119 8.31 0.72 -17.82
C THR A 119 7.59 1.89 -17.16
N VAL A 120 7.95 2.16 -15.92
CA VAL A 120 7.69 3.41 -15.22
C VAL A 120 9.03 3.96 -14.76
N SER A 121 9.27 5.23 -15.05
CA SER A 121 10.55 5.88 -14.78
C SER A 121 10.41 7.00 -13.75
N ARG A 122 11.55 7.62 -13.41
CA ARG A 122 11.56 8.77 -12.49
C ARG A 122 10.71 9.92 -13.02
N GLU A 123 10.68 10.12 -14.34
CA GLU A 123 9.99 11.20 -15.03
C GLU A 123 8.46 11.12 -14.92
N ASP A 124 7.93 9.92 -14.60
CA ASP A 124 6.53 9.69 -14.28
C ASP A 124 6.17 10.14 -12.86
N VAL A 125 7.16 10.20 -11.95
CA VAL A 125 6.99 10.61 -10.57
C VAL A 125 7.29 12.11 -10.39
N THR A 126 8.33 12.61 -11.07
CA THR A 126 8.80 14.00 -10.94
C THR A 126 9.66 14.39 -12.14
N ASP A 127 9.58 15.65 -12.56
CA ASP A 127 10.54 16.25 -13.51
C ASP A 127 11.72 16.97 -12.80
N GLY A 128 11.75 16.90 -11.47
CA GLY A 128 12.72 17.59 -10.60
C GLY A 128 12.29 18.98 -10.14
N SER A 129 11.28 19.58 -10.79
CA SER A 129 10.68 20.86 -10.40
C SER A 129 9.23 20.71 -9.93
N ILE A 130 8.50 19.73 -10.49
CA ILE A 130 7.11 19.43 -10.21
C ILE A 130 6.99 17.96 -9.83
N MET A 131 6.27 17.72 -8.74
CA MET A 131 5.84 16.37 -8.33
C MET A 131 4.61 15.98 -9.17
N LYS A 132 4.71 14.89 -9.91
CA LYS A 132 3.62 14.33 -10.73
C LYS A 132 2.88 13.22 -10.01
N ALA A 133 3.54 12.47 -9.14
CA ALA A 133 2.90 11.46 -8.32
C ALA A 133 1.88 12.09 -7.34
N ALA A 134 0.69 11.51 -7.30
CA ALA A 134 -0.44 11.91 -6.48
C ALA A 134 -0.59 10.91 -5.33
N GLY A 135 0.04 11.21 -4.19
CA GLY A 135 0.02 10.38 -2.99
C GLY A 135 1.11 9.31 -2.96
N THR A 136 0.89 8.27 -2.16
CA THR A 136 1.85 7.19 -1.88
C THR A 136 2.25 6.44 -3.14
N ILE A 137 3.55 6.13 -3.24
CA ILE A 137 4.08 5.24 -4.26
C ILE A 137 4.27 3.85 -3.64
N TYR A 138 3.68 2.83 -4.25
CA TYR A 138 3.88 1.45 -3.84
C TYR A 138 4.94 0.81 -4.70
N ARG A 139 6.04 0.35 -4.07
CA ARG A 139 7.02 -0.50 -4.73
C ARG A 139 6.79 -1.95 -4.37
N ALA A 140 6.54 -2.77 -5.37
CA ALA A 140 6.50 -4.22 -5.25
C ALA A 140 7.81 -4.83 -5.73
N VAL A 141 8.54 -5.50 -4.85
CA VAL A 141 9.75 -6.26 -5.16
C VAL A 141 9.38 -7.72 -5.37
N LEU A 142 9.69 -8.25 -6.55
CA LEU A 142 9.41 -9.62 -6.96
C LEU A 142 10.70 -10.43 -6.89
N THR A 143 10.69 -11.51 -6.12
CA THR A 143 11.83 -12.44 -5.99
C THR A 143 11.39 -13.88 -6.16
N ALA A 144 12.34 -14.79 -6.35
CA ALA A 144 12.04 -16.22 -6.38
C ALA A 144 11.37 -16.66 -5.07
N SER A 145 10.27 -17.42 -5.17
CA SER A 145 9.56 -17.90 -3.99
C SER A 145 10.27 -19.09 -3.33
N SER A 146 10.05 -19.26 -2.03
CA SER A 146 10.47 -20.43 -1.26
C SER A 146 9.87 -21.74 -1.76
N VAL A 147 8.81 -21.71 -2.58
CA VAL A 147 8.18 -22.91 -3.15
C VAL A 147 8.88 -23.43 -4.41
N ILE A 148 9.77 -22.63 -5.03
CA ILE A 148 10.52 -23.07 -6.21
C ILE A 148 11.41 -24.27 -5.84
N PRO A 149 11.48 -25.33 -6.66
CA PRO A 149 12.34 -26.49 -6.37
C PRO A 149 13.80 -26.09 -6.11
N GLN A 150 14.45 -26.76 -5.14
CA GLN A 150 15.83 -26.48 -4.73
C GLN A 150 16.83 -26.54 -5.89
N GLU A 151 16.53 -27.33 -6.91
CA GLU A 151 17.33 -27.43 -8.13
C GLU A 151 17.28 -26.20 -9.05
N TYR A 152 16.51 -25.15 -8.72
CA TYR A 152 16.49 -23.88 -9.46
C TYR A 152 16.96 -22.68 -8.62
N LEU A 153 17.23 -22.87 -7.33
CA LEU A 153 17.66 -21.81 -6.41
C LEU A 153 19.18 -21.86 -6.19
N ASN A 154 19.79 -20.69 -6.03
CA ASN A 154 21.21 -20.56 -5.60
C ASN A 154 21.36 -20.88 -4.11
N GLU A 155 20.43 -20.42 -3.29
CA GLU A 155 20.46 -20.59 -1.83
C GLU A 155 19.86 -21.94 -1.41
N THR A 156 20.32 -22.49 -0.29
CA THR A 156 19.82 -23.75 0.28
C THR A 156 18.76 -23.46 1.31
N LYS A 157 17.53 -23.93 1.08
CA LYS A 157 16.43 -23.70 2.03
C LYS A 157 16.77 -24.27 3.43
N PRO A 158 16.37 -23.60 4.53
CA PRO A 158 15.57 -22.37 4.56
C PRO A 158 16.39 -21.08 4.41
N ASP A 159 17.71 -21.18 4.28
CA ASP A 159 18.62 -20.04 4.24
C ASP A 159 18.39 -19.22 2.97
N ARG A 160 18.44 -17.89 3.12
CA ARG A 160 18.31 -16.90 2.06
C ARG A 160 19.62 -16.14 1.91
N ASN A 161 19.75 -15.34 0.85
CA ASN A 161 20.95 -14.52 0.66
C ASN A 161 21.00 -13.38 1.72
N GLY A 162 22.02 -12.51 1.65
CA GLY A 162 22.17 -11.38 2.59
C GLY A 162 21.01 -10.37 2.59
N ASP A 163 20.17 -10.42 1.55
CA ASP A 163 18.96 -9.61 1.38
C ASP A 163 17.69 -10.35 1.86
N GLY A 164 17.83 -11.55 2.41
CA GLY A 164 16.69 -12.36 2.81
C GLY A 164 15.79 -12.75 1.62
N VAL A 165 16.33 -12.92 0.41
CA VAL A 165 15.59 -13.40 -0.78
C VAL A 165 16.21 -14.67 -1.37
N TYR A 166 15.45 -15.37 -2.20
CA TYR A 166 15.98 -16.43 -3.05
C TYR A 166 16.31 -15.87 -4.44
N THR A 167 17.36 -16.40 -5.06
CA THR A 167 17.77 -16.07 -6.42
C THR A 167 17.82 -17.31 -7.31
N LEU A 168 17.59 -17.11 -8.61
CA LEU A 168 17.54 -18.19 -9.59
C LEU A 168 18.94 -18.54 -10.08
N LYS A 169 19.21 -19.84 -10.24
CA LYS A 169 20.51 -20.33 -10.73
C LYS A 169 20.52 -20.75 -12.20
N LYS A 170 19.36 -21.12 -12.74
CA LYS A 170 19.23 -21.64 -14.10
C LYS A 170 18.68 -20.54 -15.02
N PRO A 171 19.10 -20.47 -16.29
CA PRO A 171 18.44 -19.62 -17.27
C PRO A 171 17.06 -20.17 -17.63
N ILE A 172 16.23 -19.33 -18.27
CA ILE A 172 14.86 -19.69 -18.70
C ILE A 172 14.80 -20.96 -19.57
N ALA A 173 15.85 -21.24 -20.35
CA ALA A 173 15.95 -22.42 -21.20
C ALA A 173 15.99 -23.74 -20.39
N ASP A 174 16.55 -23.69 -19.18
CA ASP A 174 16.71 -24.85 -18.31
C ASP A 174 15.66 -24.87 -17.18
N TYR A 175 14.72 -23.92 -17.18
CA TYR A 175 13.59 -23.86 -16.25
C TYR A 175 12.36 -24.56 -16.83
N LEU A 176 12.18 -25.82 -16.41
CA LEU A 176 11.20 -26.74 -16.98
C LEU A 176 9.83 -26.70 -16.29
N GLU A 177 9.68 -25.91 -15.23
CA GLU A 177 8.40 -25.76 -14.53
C GLU A 177 7.37 -25.04 -15.42
N GLY A 178 6.10 -25.47 -15.31
CA GLY A 178 4.98 -24.83 -16.00
C GLY A 178 4.53 -23.50 -15.39
N SER A 179 5.06 -23.16 -14.21
CA SER A 179 4.76 -21.92 -13.49
C SER A 179 6.00 -21.38 -12.81
N PHE A 180 6.12 -20.06 -12.73
CA PHE A 180 7.17 -19.38 -12.01
C PHE A 180 6.55 -18.69 -10.79
N ALA A 181 6.83 -19.27 -9.61
CA ALA A 181 6.32 -18.77 -8.34
C ALA A 181 7.24 -17.68 -7.78
N MET A 182 6.65 -16.55 -7.39
CA MET A 182 7.35 -15.38 -6.90
C MET A 182 6.81 -14.97 -5.53
N GLU A 183 7.72 -14.54 -4.65
CA GLU A 183 7.38 -13.79 -3.45
C GLU A 183 7.37 -12.31 -3.81
N VAL A 184 6.24 -11.64 -3.52
CA VAL A 184 6.05 -10.20 -3.76
C VAL A 184 6.03 -9.49 -2.42
N ARG A 185 6.93 -8.53 -2.26
CA ARG A 185 7.02 -7.66 -1.07
C ARG A 185 6.66 -6.24 -1.45
N ILE A 186 5.70 -5.64 -0.75
CA ILE A 186 5.23 -4.28 -1.02
C ILE A 186 5.84 -3.34 0.01
N PHE A 187 6.32 -2.20 -0.46
CA PHE A 187 6.87 -1.10 0.32
C PHE A 187 6.14 0.20 -0.05
N THR A 188 6.00 1.10 0.91
CA THR A 188 5.55 2.48 0.65
C THR A 188 6.74 3.41 0.48
N GLU A 189 6.62 4.33 -0.47
CA GLU A 189 7.55 5.43 -0.68
C GLU A 189 6.79 6.74 -0.82
N GLU A 190 7.34 7.78 -0.21
CA GLU A 190 6.83 9.13 -0.37
C GLU A 190 7.34 9.73 -1.69
N PRO A 191 6.46 10.37 -2.48
CA PRO A 191 6.89 11.08 -3.66
C PRO A 191 7.78 12.26 -3.26
N SER A 192 8.84 12.49 -4.04
CA SER A 192 9.74 13.63 -3.80
C SER A 192 10.34 14.15 -5.10
N LEU A 193 10.75 15.42 -5.10
CA LEU A 193 11.45 16.02 -6.24
C LEU A 193 12.79 15.33 -6.54
N SER A 194 13.34 14.64 -5.54
CA SER A 194 14.56 13.86 -5.63
C SER A 194 14.33 12.35 -5.78
N PHE A 195 13.10 11.89 -6.07
CA PHE A 195 12.74 10.47 -6.10
C PHE A 195 13.71 9.61 -6.94
N GLN A 196 14.13 8.47 -6.40
CA GLN A 196 15.06 7.56 -7.06
C GLN A 196 14.42 6.20 -7.31
N THR A 197 14.49 5.75 -8.56
CA THR A 197 14.03 4.43 -8.97
C THR A 197 14.98 3.32 -8.53
N ALA A 198 16.27 3.59 -8.36
CA ALA A 198 17.30 2.60 -8.04
C ALA A 198 17.44 2.24 -6.54
N ASN A 199 16.43 2.52 -5.71
CA ASN A 199 16.48 2.19 -4.29
C ASN A 199 16.53 0.66 -4.09
N ASN A 200 17.71 0.13 -3.72
CA ASN A 200 17.92 -1.26 -3.33
C ASN A 200 17.24 -1.52 -1.97
N LEU A 201 15.91 -1.69 -1.94
CA LEU A 201 15.13 -1.98 -0.73
C LEU A 201 15.34 -3.41 -0.18
N LYS A 202 16.50 -4.01 -0.44
CA LYS A 202 16.64 -5.46 -0.39
C LYS A 202 16.83 -6.08 0.99
N ALA A 203 17.47 -5.40 1.96
CA ALA A 203 17.88 -6.08 3.20
C ALA A 203 17.32 -5.52 4.51
N ASN A 204 16.98 -4.23 4.59
CA ASN A 204 16.83 -3.53 5.87
C ASN A 204 15.51 -2.78 6.06
N VAL A 205 14.56 -2.94 5.15
CA VAL A 205 13.24 -2.32 5.26
C VAL A 205 12.21 -3.43 5.38
N GLU A 206 11.34 -3.32 6.38
CA GLU A 206 10.23 -4.25 6.55
C GLU A 206 9.14 -3.93 5.51
N PRO A 207 8.66 -4.91 4.73
CA PRO A 207 7.56 -4.69 3.80
C PRO A 207 6.26 -4.51 4.57
N ILE A 208 5.39 -3.63 4.08
CA ILE A 208 4.04 -3.43 4.64
C ILE A 208 3.14 -4.63 4.37
N PHE A 209 3.45 -5.41 3.32
CA PHE A 209 2.71 -6.60 2.94
C PHE A 209 3.59 -7.55 2.12
N THR A 210 3.43 -8.86 2.33
CA THR A 210 4.13 -9.90 1.56
C THR A 210 3.15 -11.00 1.17
N TYR A 211 3.18 -11.42 -0.10
CA TYR A 211 2.37 -12.54 -0.59
C TYR A 211 3.09 -13.33 -1.67
N ASN A 212 2.62 -14.55 -1.94
CA ASN A 212 3.12 -15.36 -3.04
C ASN A 212 2.17 -15.27 -4.23
N THR A 213 2.74 -15.20 -5.43
CA THR A 213 2.01 -15.25 -6.70
C THR A 213 2.74 -16.18 -7.67
N ALA A 214 2.10 -16.53 -8.78
CA ALA A 214 2.77 -17.30 -9.83
C ALA A 214 2.27 -16.86 -11.20
N ILE A 215 3.18 -16.89 -12.16
CA ILE A 215 2.85 -16.75 -13.59
C ILE A 215 2.97 -18.11 -14.27
N VAL A 216 2.03 -18.43 -15.14
CA VAL A 216 2.04 -19.68 -15.93
C VAL A 216 2.70 -19.43 -17.28
N ARG A 217 3.32 -20.48 -17.82
CA ARG A 217 4.01 -20.46 -19.11
C ARG A 217 3.06 -20.28 -20.29
#